data_AF-A0A9E4XAZ2-F1
#
_entry.id   AF-A0A9E4XAZ2-F1
#
_cell.length_a   1.000
_cell.length_b   1.000
_cell.length_c   1.000
_cell.angle_alpha   90.00
_cell.angle_beta   90.00
_cell.angle_gamma   90.00
#
_symmetry.space_group_name_H-M   'P 1'
#
loop_
_entity.id
_entity.type
_entity.pdbx_description
1 polymer ?
#
loop_
_entity_poly.entity_id
_entity_poly.type
_entity_poly.pdbx_seq_one_letter_code
_entity_poly.pdbx_strand_id
1 'polypeptide(L)'
;MAQQRIGVQVTGPDSAAVLNGIVRAEAMGIPAAWLTTGGAGPDGLTVCAAAAALTERIMLGTSIVPTFPRHPVVMAQQAQVIASLAPGRFRLGVGPSGKAGTEAMFGVNHRAPLGHLGEYLRIARALLQEGSVDFDGRYYQAHGSIAAPVDIPVMASALGAKAFELCGALADGAISWVCPRIYLRDVGLPALRQGASGAGRD
;
A
#
# COMPACT_ATOMS: atom_id res chain seq x y z
N MET A 1 18.12 -8.38 8.31
CA MET A 1 17.86 -8.74 6.89
C MET A 1 16.36 -8.97 6.72
N ALA A 2 15.73 -8.37 5.72
CA ALA A 2 14.32 -8.62 5.44
C ALA A 2 14.10 -10.10 5.08
N GLN A 3 13.20 -10.78 5.77
CA GLN A 3 12.90 -12.18 5.50
C GLN A 3 12.25 -12.30 4.12
N GLN A 4 12.83 -13.13 3.24
CA GLN A 4 12.22 -13.39 1.93
C GLN A 4 10.83 -14.00 2.14
N ARG A 5 9.82 -13.39 1.54
CA ARG A 5 8.42 -13.84 1.61
C ARG A 5 7.86 -13.94 0.21
N ILE A 6 7.42 -15.13 -0.17
CA ILE A 6 6.76 -15.38 -1.45
C ILE A 6 5.26 -15.44 -1.20
N GLY A 7 4.50 -14.56 -1.86
CA GLY A 7 3.05 -14.53 -1.75
C GLY A 7 2.37 -14.77 -3.09
N VAL A 8 1.04 -14.79 -3.07
CA VAL A 8 0.20 -14.93 -4.26
C VAL A 8 -0.73 -13.72 -4.39
N GLN A 9 -0.95 -13.26 -5.61
CA GLN A 9 -2.06 -12.36 -5.90
C GLN A 9 -3.33 -13.21 -6.00
N VAL A 10 -4.32 -12.96 -5.15
CA VAL A 10 -5.58 -13.71 -5.19
C VAL A 10 -6.59 -12.96 -6.03
N THR A 11 -7.16 -13.63 -7.03
CA THR A 11 -8.20 -13.11 -7.91
C THR A 11 -9.33 -14.13 -8.03
N GLY A 12 -10.51 -13.68 -8.42
CA GLY A 12 -11.69 -14.50 -8.56
C GLY A 12 -12.81 -13.75 -9.29
N PRO A 13 -13.85 -14.47 -9.75
CA PRO A 13 -14.99 -13.88 -10.45
C PRO A 13 -15.85 -12.95 -9.57
N ASP A 14 -15.82 -13.15 -8.24
CA ASP A 14 -16.51 -12.34 -7.26
C ASP A 14 -15.74 -12.31 -5.92
N SER A 15 -16.22 -11.50 -4.98
CA SER A 15 -15.59 -11.33 -3.66
C SER A 15 -15.59 -12.61 -2.82
N ALA A 16 -16.60 -13.48 -2.96
CA ALA A 16 -16.65 -14.74 -2.22
C ALA A 16 -15.58 -15.71 -2.72
N ALA A 17 -15.39 -15.80 -4.03
CA ALA A 17 -14.33 -16.59 -4.63
C ALA A 17 -12.93 -16.07 -4.25
N VAL A 18 -12.74 -14.75 -4.19
CA VAL A 18 -11.48 -14.16 -3.71
C VAL A 18 -11.23 -14.53 -2.24
N LEU A 19 -12.23 -14.37 -1.36
CA LEU A 19 -12.10 -14.74 0.05
C LEU A 19 -11.79 -16.23 0.24
N ASN A 20 -12.52 -17.11 -0.45
CA ASN A 20 -12.25 -18.56 -0.43
C ASN A 20 -10.84 -18.88 -0.94
N GLY A 21 -10.37 -18.14 -1.95
CA GLY A 21 -8.99 -18.24 -2.45
C GLY A 21 -7.94 -17.91 -1.39
N ILE A 22 -8.17 -16.86 -0.57
CA ILE A 22 -7.28 -16.47 0.51
C ILE A 22 -7.26 -17.53 1.62
N VAL A 23 -8.43 -18.02 2.05
CA VAL A 23 -8.53 -19.09 3.06
C VAL A 23 -7.82 -20.36 2.59
N ARG A 24 -8.01 -20.74 1.32
CA ARG A 24 -7.31 -21.87 0.72
C ARG A 24 -5.80 -21.65 0.64
N ALA A 25 -5.35 -20.45 0.30
CA ALA A 25 -3.93 -20.10 0.28
C ALA A 25 -3.29 -20.29 1.66
N GLU A 26 -3.96 -19.87 2.73
CA GLU A 26 -3.51 -20.11 4.11
C GLU A 26 -3.45 -21.61 4.44
N ALA A 27 -4.49 -22.37 4.08
CA ALA A 27 -4.53 -23.82 4.31
C ALA A 27 -3.39 -24.57 3.60
N MET A 28 -2.92 -24.05 2.45
CA MET A 28 -1.78 -24.57 1.71
C MET A 28 -0.42 -24.08 2.24
N GLY A 29 -0.40 -23.25 3.29
CA GLY A 29 0.83 -22.72 3.88
C GLY A 29 1.45 -21.55 3.11
N ILE A 30 0.71 -20.88 2.21
CA ILE A 30 1.19 -19.69 1.52
C ILE A 30 1.28 -18.54 2.53
N PRO A 31 2.44 -17.87 2.68
CA PRO A 31 2.66 -16.92 3.77
C PRO A 31 2.09 -15.52 3.53
N ALA A 32 1.60 -15.23 2.31
CA ALA A 32 1.07 -13.92 1.95
C ALA A 32 0.05 -13.96 0.80
N ALA A 33 -1.04 -13.21 0.95
CA ALA A 33 -2.01 -12.91 -0.08
C ALA A 33 -2.00 -11.39 -0.38
N TRP A 34 -1.94 -11.05 -1.67
CA TRP A 34 -1.88 -9.67 -2.17
C TRP A 34 -3.10 -9.33 -3.00
N LEU A 35 -3.70 -8.16 -2.76
CA LEU A 35 -4.93 -7.69 -3.38
C LEU A 35 -4.68 -6.39 -4.14
N THR A 36 -5.05 -6.36 -5.41
CA THR A 36 -4.96 -5.15 -6.25
C THR A 36 -6.32 -4.50 -6.36
N THR A 37 -6.39 -3.18 -6.15
CA THR A 37 -7.63 -2.41 -6.34
C THR A 37 -7.52 -1.59 -7.63
N GLY A 38 -8.47 -1.75 -8.55
CA GLY A 38 -8.52 -0.98 -9.80
C GLY A 38 -9.39 -1.65 -10.88
N GLY A 39 -9.85 -0.85 -11.85
CA GLY A 39 -10.82 -1.31 -12.85
C GLY A 39 -12.19 -1.61 -12.22
N ALA A 40 -12.90 -2.61 -12.76
CA ALA A 40 -14.18 -3.08 -12.22
C ALA A 40 -14.04 -4.20 -11.16
N GLY A 41 -12.82 -4.40 -10.62
CA GLY A 41 -12.56 -5.42 -9.60
C GLY A 41 -13.03 -5.02 -8.20
N PRO A 42 -13.12 -5.97 -7.26
CA PRO A 42 -13.52 -5.71 -5.88
C PRO A 42 -12.53 -4.78 -5.16
N ASP A 43 -13.03 -4.07 -4.14
CA ASP A 43 -12.20 -3.24 -3.26
C ASP A 43 -11.31 -4.10 -2.37
N GLY A 44 -9.99 -3.98 -2.54
CA GLY A 44 -9.02 -4.83 -1.87
C GLY A 44 -8.96 -4.63 -0.35
N LEU A 45 -9.24 -3.42 0.16
CA LEU A 45 -9.28 -3.15 1.60
C LEU A 45 -10.44 -3.90 2.26
N THR A 46 -11.62 -3.84 1.65
CA THR A 46 -12.81 -4.54 2.13
C THR A 46 -12.60 -6.05 2.14
N VAL A 47 -12.00 -6.60 1.08
CA VAL A 47 -11.62 -8.02 1.03
C VAL A 47 -10.61 -8.38 2.12
N CYS A 48 -9.58 -7.55 2.33
CA CYS A 48 -8.60 -7.76 3.42
C CYS A 48 -9.27 -7.74 4.80
N ALA A 49 -10.21 -6.83 5.06
CA ALA A 49 -10.95 -6.78 6.33
C ALA A 49 -11.75 -8.07 6.57
N ALA A 50 -12.46 -8.58 5.55
CA ALA A 50 -13.20 -9.82 5.65
C ALA A 50 -12.26 -11.05 5.80
N ALA A 51 -11.16 -11.09 5.05
CA ALA A 51 -10.17 -12.16 5.15
C ALA A 51 -9.47 -12.19 6.51
N ALA A 52 -9.23 -11.02 7.12
CA ALA A 52 -8.62 -10.91 8.45
C ALA A 52 -9.41 -11.67 9.51
N ALA A 53 -10.74 -11.67 9.42
CA ALA A 53 -11.64 -12.40 10.33
C ALA A 53 -11.73 -13.91 10.03
N LEU A 54 -11.33 -14.35 8.84
CA LEU A 54 -11.43 -15.75 8.39
C LEU A 54 -10.09 -16.50 8.36
N THR A 55 -9.00 -15.83 8.72
CA THR A 55 -7.63 -16.35 8.63
C THR A 55 -6.82 -15.97 9.86
N GLU A 56 -5.85 -16.81 10.22
CA GLU A 56 -5.10 -16.65 11.47
C GLU A 56 -3.62 -16.32 11.27
N ARG A 57 -3.04 -16.68 10.12
CA ARG A 57 -1.57 -16.69 9.93
C ARG A 57 -1.11 -15.99 8.67
N ILE A 58 -1.85 -16.09 7.57
CA ILE A 58 -1.49 -15.50 6.29
C ILE A 58 -1.40 -13.98 6.44
N MET A 59 -0.36 -13.40 5.83
CA MET A 59 -0.28 -11.96 5.71
C MET A 59 -1.18 -11.47 4.58
N LEU A 60 -1.91 -10.39 4.84
CA LEU A 60 -2.78 -9.70 3.91
C LEU A 60 -2.09 -8.40 3.49
N GLY A 61 -2.01 -8.15 2.19
CA GLY A 61 -1.40 -6.94 1.66
C GLY A 61 -2.16 -6.36 0.49
N THR A 62 -2.11 -5.04 0.33
CA THR A 62 -2.62 -4.38 -0.89
C THR A 62 -1.48 -4.08 -1.86
N SER A 63 -1.72 -4.23 -3.16
CA SER A 63 -0.73 -4.02 -4.22
C SER A 63 -1.38 -3.50 -5.52
N ILE A 64 -1.96 -2.30 -5.57
CA ILE A 64 -2.03 -1.26 -4.52
C ILE A 64 -3.48 -0.78 -4.36
N VAL A 65 -3.73 0.09 -3.38
CA VAL A 65 -4.95 0.90 -3.29
C VAL A 65 -4.72 2.27 -3.96
N PRO A 66 -5.58 2.70 -4.91
CA PRO A 66 -5.48 4.02 -5.53
C PRO A 66 -5.65 5.15 -4.52
N THR A 67 -4.71 6.10 -4.54
CA THR A 67 -4.63 7.24 -3.60
C THR A 67 -5.51 8.42 -4.00
N PHE A 68 -5.66 8.71 -5.30
CA PHE A 68 -6.49 9.83 -5.77
C PHE A 68 -7.95 9.81 -5.29
N PRO A 69 -8.69 8.68 -5.31
CA PRO A 69 -10.08 8.65 -4.88
C PRO A 69 -10.26 8.59 -3.35
N ARG A 70 -9.18 8.55 -2.54
CA ARG A 70 -9.28 8.32 -1.10
C ARG A 70 -8.34 9.23 -0.33
N HIS A 71 -8.88 10.14 0.47
CA HIS A 71 -8.07 11.00 1.34
C HIS A 71 -7.17 10.18 2.30
N PRO A 72 -5.90 10.57 2.55
CA PRO A 72 -4.98 9.80 3.38
C PRO A 72 -5.46 9.58 4.83
N VAL A 73 -6.25 10.51 5.38
CA VAL A 73 -6.90 10.34 6.70
C VAL A 73 -7.86 9.14 6.69
N VAL A 74 -8.71 9.04 5.67
CA VAL A 74 -9.67 7.94 5.53
C VAL A 74 -8.93 6.62 5.31
N MET A 75 -7.85 6.64 4.52
CA MET A 75 -6.99 5.47 4.31
C MET A 75 -6.38 4.96 5.61
N ALA A 76 -5.86 5.86 6.45
CA ALA A 76 -5.29 5.50 7.75
C ALA A 76 -6.34 4.84 8.65
N GLN A 77 -7.56 5.38 8.72
CA GLN A 77 -8.66 4.79 9.48
C GLN A 77 -9.04 3.38 8.97
N GLN A 78 -9.14 3.21 7.65
CA GLN A 78 -9.44 1.90 7.05
C GLN A 78 -8.33 0.87 7.33
N ALA A 79 -7.07 1.28 7.18
CA ALA A 79 -5.93 0.43 7.45
C ALA A 79 -5.80 0.05 8.93
N GLN A 80 -6.13 0.98 9.84
CA GLN A 80 -6.18 0.73 11.28
C GLN A 80 -7.17 -0.38 11.65
N VAL A 81 -8.38 -0.35 11.07
CA VAL A 81 -9.38 -1.40 11.29
C VAL A 81 -8.82 -2.76 10.86
N ILE A 82 -8.29 -2.87 9.65
CA ILE A 82 -7.75 -4.15 9.14
C ILE A 82 -6.58 -4.62 10.02
N ALA A 83 -5.67 -3.72 10.39
CA ALA A 83 -4.53 -4.05 11.26
C ALA A 83 -4.98 -4.56 12.64
N SER A 84 -6.06 -3.99 13.20
CA SER A 84 -6.62 -4.46 14.47
C SER A 84 -7.25 -5.85 14.36
N LEU A 85 -7.85 -6.18 13.22
CA LEU A 85 -8.41 -7.52 12.94
C LEU A 85 -7.33 -8.54 12.60
N ALA A 86 -6.19 -8.10 12.08
CA ALA A 86 -5.05 -8.94 11.69
C ALA A 86 -3.73 -8.42 12.27
N PRO A 87 -3.53 -8.44 13.61
CA PRO A 87 -2.33 -7.90 14.25
C PRO A 87 -1.04 -8.53 13.68
N GLY A 88 -0.11 -7.69 13.23
CA GLY A 88 1.15 -8.11 12.61
C GLY A 88 1.03 -8.79 11.24
N ARG A 89 -0.20 -8.90 10.69
CA ARG A 89 -0.51 -9.61 9.45
C ARG A 89 -1.06 -8.70 8.35
N PHE A 90 -1.02 -7.38 8.50
CA PHE A 90 -1.45 -6.46 7.44
C PHE A 90 -0.30 -5.59 6.92
N ARG A 91 -0.24 -5.39 5.60
CA ARG A 91 0.66 -4.43 4.93
C ARG A 91 -0.14 -3.55 3.97
N LEU A 92 -0.05 -2.24 4.16
CA LEU A 92 -0.76 -1.29 3.32
C LEU A 92 0.11 -0.89 2.13
N GLY A 93 -0.23 -1.32 0.91
CA GLY A 93 0.34 -0.80 -0.32
C GLY A 93 -0.57 0.21 -1.01
N VAL A 94 -0.04 1.41 -1.28
CA VAL A 94 -0.75 2.53 -1.92
C VAL A 94 -0.04 3.04 -3.17
N GLY A 95 -0.77 3.71 -4.07
CA GLY A 95 -0.18 4.29 -5.27
C GLY A 95 -1.10 5.23 -6.03
N PRO A 96 -0.58 6.07 -6.94
CA PRO A 96 -1.36 7.01 -7.73
C PRO A 96 -2.15 6.36 -8.87
N SER A 97 -1.95 5.06 -9.14
CA SER A 97 -2.49 4.36 -10.30
C SER A 97 -2.10 5.01 -11.64
N GLY A 98 -2.53 4.40 -12.75
CA GLY A 98 -2.29 4.93 -14.10
C GLY A 98 -3.19 6.14 -14.41
N LYS A 99 -2.63 7.17 -15.05
CA LYS A 99 -3.33 8.41 -15.39
C LYS A 99 -4.65 8.18 -16.12
N ALA A 100 -4.60 7.49 -17.27
CA ALA A 100 -5.78 7.30 -18.13
C ALA A 100 -6.95 6.64 -17.39
N GLY A 101 -6.68 5.55 -16.65
CA GLY A 101 -7.72 4.86 -15.87
C GLY A 101 -8.24 5.71 -14.71
N THR A 102 -7.36 6.47 -14.04
CA THR A 102 -7.75 7.29 -12.89
C THR A 102 -8.63 8.47 -13.31
N GLU A 103 -8.24 9.19 -14.36
CA GLU A 103 -9.02 10.32 -14.88
C GLU A 103 -10.36 9.85 -15.46
N ALA A 104 -10.36 8.77 -16.25
CA ALA A 104 -11.59 8.25 -16.86
C ALA A 104 -12.59 7.69 -15.82
N MET A 105 -12.10 6.97 -14.80
CA MET A 105 -12.95 6.30 -13.83
C MET A 105 -13.46 7.24 -12.73
N PHE A 106 -12.63 8.17 -12.26
CA PHE A 106 -12.95 8.99 -11.09
C PHE A 106 -13.17 10.47 -11.41
N GLY A 107 -12.89 10.93 -12.64
CA GLY A 107 -13.02 12.34 -13.02
C GLY A 107 -12.03 13.27 -12.30
N VAL A 108 -11.03 12.72 -11.62
CA VAL A 108 -10.03 13.46 -10.85
C VAL A 108 -8.85 13.90 -11.72
N ASN A 109 -8.23 15.02 -11.37
CA ASN A 109 -7.08 15.56 -12.09
C ASN A 109 -5.78 14.84 -11.67
N HIS A 110 -5.29 13.90 -12.48
CA HIS A 110 -4.09 13.12 -12.18
C HIS A 110 -2.81 13.92 -12.48
N ARG A 111 -2.48 14.84 -11.58
CA ARG A 111 -1.29 15.71 -11.68
C ARG A 111 -0.26 15.37 -10.62
N ALA A 112 1.01 15.51 -11.02
CA ALA A 112 2.18 15.38 -10.16
C ALA A 112 2.15 14.14 -9.23
N PRO A 113 2.00 12.93 -9.79
CA PRO A 113 1.75 11.71 -9.01
C PRO A 113 2.81 11.41 -7.95
N LEU A 114 4.07 11.79 -8.15
CA LEU A 114 5.13 11.65 -7.14
C LEU A 114 4.97 12.63 -5.98
N GLY A 115 4.63 13.90 -6.25
CA GLY A 115 4.39 14.89 -5.20
C GLY A 115 3.15 14.52 -4.38
N HIS A 116 2.07 14.15 -5.07
CA HIS A 116 0.85 13.62 -4.47
C HIS A 116 1.13 12.42 -3.56
N LEU A 117 1.83 11.40 -4.07
CA LEU A 117 2.18 10.21 -3.28
C LEU A 117 3.09 10.55 -2.09
N GLY A 118 4.04 11.47 -2.25
CA GLY A 118 4.94 11.86 -1.19
C GLY A 118 4.21 12.52 0.00
N GLU A 119 3.26 13.42 -0.27
CA GLU A 119 2.43 14.00 0.80
C GLU A 119 1.49 12.95 1.42
N TYR A 120 0.90 12.09 0.59
CA TYR A 120 0.05 11.00 1.03
C TYR A 120 0.74 10.09 2.05
N LEU A 121 1.98 9.68 1.76
CA LEU A 121 2.77 8.80 2.62
C LEU A 121 3.11 9.46 3.96
N ARG A 122 3.46 10.75 3.96
CA ARG A 122 3.72 11.49 5.22
C ARG A 122 2.49 11.51 6.12
N ILE A 123 1.34 11.85 5.56
CA ILE A 123 0.09 11.93 6.33
C ILE A 123 -0.33 10.55 6.83
N ALA A 124 -0.37 9.56 5.94
CA ALA A 124 -0.83 8.22 6.30
C ALA A 124 0.06 7.57 7.37
N ARG A 125 1.39 7.70 7.25
CA ARG A 125 2.33 7.16 8.23
C ARG A 125 2.26 7.91 9.57
N ALA A 126 2.21 9.24 9.57
CA ALA A 126 2.06 10.02 10.80
C ALA A 126 0.80 9.58 11.57
N LEU A 127 -0.34 9.47 10.89
CA LEU A 127 -1.57 8.98 11.53
C LEU A 127 -1.45 7.55 12.05
N LEU A 128 -0.94 6.62 11.24
CA LEU A 128 -0.85 5.21 11.63
C LEU A 128 0.15 4.98 12.76
N GLN A 129 1.33 5.60 12.70
CA GLN A 129 2.45 5.31 13.61
C GLN A 129 2.50 6.25 14.82
N GLU A 130 2.11 7.53 14.64
CA GLU A 130 2.19 8.57 15.67
C GLU A 130 0.80 8.93 16.24
N GLY A 131 -0.28 8.59 15.54
CA GLY A 131 -1.66 8.80 16.00
C GLY A 131 -2.23 10.18 15.69
N SER A 132 -1.44 11.13 15.20
CA SER A 132 -1.89 12.46 14.83
C SER A 132 -1.11 13.03 13.65
N VAL A 133 -1.71 14.00 12.96
CA VAL A 133 -1.09 14.74 11.87
C VAL A 133 -1.51 16.20 11.92
N ASP A 134 -0.56 17.07 11.63
CA ASP A 134 -0.75 18.49 11.34
C ASP A 134 0.10 18.82 10.11
N PHE A 135 -0.53 18.84 8.93
CA PHE A 135 0.17 18.87 7.65
C PHE A 135 -0.52 19.76 6.63
N ASP A 136 0.17 20.82 6.20
CA ASP A 136 -0.22 21.73 5.12
C ASP A 136 0.68 21.55 3.90
N GLY A 137 0.27 20.67 2.99
CA GLY A 137 0.96 20.39 1.74
C GLY A 137 0.41 21.14 0.54
N ARG A 138 1.03 20.89 -0.62
CA ARG A 138 0.57 21.40 -1.90
C ARG A 138 -0.63 20.63 -2.44
N TYR A 139 -0.72 19.34 -2.16
CA TYR A 139 -1.75 18.43 -2.68
C TYR A 139 -2.73 18.00 -1.60
N TYR A 140 -2.30 17.90 -0.35
CA TYR A 140 -3.13 17.54 0.79
C TYR A 140 -2.96 18.50 1.95
N GLN A 141 -4.07 18.77 2.63
CA GLN A 141 -4.11 19.36 3.97
C GLN A 141 -4.76 18.34 4.90
N ALA A 142 -4.16 18.08 6.05
CA ALA A 142 -4.66 17.13 7.01
C ALA A 142 -4.32 17.57 8.43
N HIS A 143 -5.37 17.73 9.24
CA HIS A 143 -5.26 18.06 10.66
C HIS A 143 -6.20 17.12 11.41
N GLY A 144 -5.65 16.28 12.28
CA GLY A 144 -6.47 15.33 13.02
C GLY A 144 -5.68 14.25 13.72
N SER A 145 -6.42 13.40 14.43
CA SER A 145 -5.89 12.25 15.14
C SER A 145 -6.77 11.03 14.94
N ILE A 146 -6.17 9.85 15.13
CA ILE A 146 -6.87 8.58 15.20
C ILE A 146 -6.57 7.92 16.56
N ALA A 147 -7.58 7.31 17.16
CA ALA A 147 -7.40 6.58 18.42
C ALA A 147 -6.72 5.24 18.15
N ALA A 148 -5.84 4.77 19.06
CA ALA A 148 -5.12 3.50 18.95
C ALA A 148 -4.30 3.34 17.64
N PRO A 149 -3.26 4.17 17.43
CA PRO A 149 -2.35 4.02 16.30
C PRO A 149 -1.79 2.60 16.18
N VAL A 150 -1.54 2.17 14.95
CA VAL A 150 -1.03 0.84 14.62
C VAL A 150 0.27 0.95 13.83
N ASP A 151 1.27 0.19 14.26
CA ASP A 151 2.54 0.10 13.52
C ASP A 151 2.44 -0.99 12.45
N ILE A 152 2.01 -0.61 11.25
CA ILE A 152 2.00 -1.48 10.07
C ILE A 152 2.94 -0.95 8.98
N PRO A 153 3.54 -1.83 8.17
CA PRO A 153 4.30 -1.40 7.00
C PRO A 153 3.41 -0.68 5.97
N VAL A 154 3.79 0.55 5.62
CA VAL A 154 3.18 1.35 4.56
C VAL A 154 4.09 1.35 3.34
N MET A 155 3.71 0.56 2.33
CA MET A 155 4.41 0.39 1.07
C MET A 155 3.82 1.30 -0.02
N ALA A 156 4.62 1.63 -1.02
CA ALA A 156 4.20 2.52 -2.10
C ALA A 156 4.56 1.97 -3.49
N SER A 157 3.73 2.26 -4.49
CA SER A 157 4.00 1.86 -5.87
C SER A 157 5.21 2.60 -6.45
N ALA A 158 6.12 1.89 -7.11
CA ALA A 158 7.32 2.43 -7.73
C ALA A 158 7.48 1.97 -9.19
N LEU A 159 7.39 2.94 -10.10
CA LEU A 159 7.75 2.81 -11.51
C LEU A 159 8.72 3.93 -11.88
N GLY A 160 9.93 3.58 -12.31
CA GLY A 160 11.00 4.55 -12.58
C GLY A 160 11.86 4.88 -11.34
N ALA A 161 13.11 5.28 -11.58
CA ALA A 161 14.11 5.55 -10.53
C ALA A 161 13.62 6.54 -9.47
N LYS A 162 13.01 7.67 -9.87
CA LYS A 162 12.50 8.68 -8.94
C LYS A 162 11.39 8.16 -8.01
N ALA A 163 10.59 7.20 -8.47
CA ALA A 163 9.55 6.60 -7.65
C ALA A 163 10.16 5.64 -6.61
N PHE A 164 11.19 4.88 -6.99
CA PHE A 164 11.96 4.07 -6.05
C PHE A 164 12.67 4.95 -5.01
N GLU A 165 13.32 6.03 -5.44
CA GLU A 165 13.94 7.00 -4.53
C GLU A 165 12.94 7.59 -3.53
N LEU A 166 11.75 8.02 -4.00
CA LEU A 166 10.68 8.48 -3.12
C LEU A 166 10.25 7.40 -2.11
N CYS A 167 10.10 6.15 -2.55
CA CYS A 167 9.74 5.04 -1.67
C CYS A 167 10.81 4.81 -0.60
N GLY A 168 12.10 4.90 -0.95
CA GLY A 168 13.19 4.77 0.00
C GLY A 168 13.14 5.85 1.08
N ALA A 169 12.87 7.08 0.66
CA ALA A 169 12.78 8.21 1.58
C ALA A 169 11.57 8.13 2.52
N LEU A 170 10.40 7.67 2.03
CA LEU A 170 9.13 7.88 2.75
C LEU A 170 8.34 6.62 3.11
N ALA A 171 8.53 5.49 2.41
CA ALA A 171 7.74 4.26 2.58
C ALA A 171 8.56 3.13 3.21
N ASP A 172 7.89 2.08 3.69
CA ASP A 172 8.52 0.89 4.26
C ASP A 172 8.84 -0.18 3.19
N GLY A 173 8.50 0.12 1.93
CA GLY A 173 8.82 -0.73 0.79
C GLY A 173 8.29 -0.16 -0.52
N ALA A 174 8.87 -0.65 -1.62
CA ALA A 174 8.44 -0.33 -2.97
C ALA A 174 7.71 -1.51 -3.62
N ILE A 175 6.57 -1.24 -4.25
CA ILE A 175 5.77 -2.21 -5.01
C ILE A 175 5.91 -1.86 -6.49
N SER A 176 6.54 -2.75 -7.28
CA SER A 176 6.68 -2.56 -8.71
C SER A 176 5.71 -3.42 -9.51
N TRP A 177 5.54 -3.13 -10.80
CA TRP A 177 4.65 -3.87 -11.69
C TRP A 177 5.38 -4.27 -12.96
N VAL A 178 5.33 -5.57 -13.30
CA VAL A 178 5.99 -6.16 -14.48
C VAL A 178 7.44 -5.68 -14.62
N CYS A 179 8.19 -5.68 -13.51
CA CYS A 179 9.52 -5.11 -13.46
C CYS A 179 10.58 -6.19 -13.69
N PRO A 180 11.41 -6.09 -14.75
CA PRO A 180 12.50 -7.03 -14.96
C PRO A 180 13.50 -7.03 -13.80
N ARG A 181 14.02 -8.20 -13.44
CA ARG A 181 15.02 -8.35 -12.38
C ARG A 181 16.24 -7.45 -12.58
N ILE A 182 16.69 -7.29 -13.83
CA ILE A 182 17.84 -6.45 -14.19
C ILE A 182 17.55 -4.99 -13.84
N TYR A 183 16.37 -4.48 -14.17
CA TYR A 183 15.96 -3.12 -13.82
C TYR A 183 15.89 -2.92 -12.30
N LEU A 184 15.29 -3.88 -11.57
CA LEU A 184 15.26 -3.83 -10.11
C LEU A 184 16.66 -3.80 -9.51
N ARG A 185 17.57 -4.65 -10.00
CA ARG A 185 18.94 -4.74 -9.50
C ARG A 185 19.75 -3.48 -9.78
N ASP A 186 19.68 -2.96 -11.01
CA ASP A 186 20.62 -1.95 -11.51
C ASP A 186 20.09 -0.52 -11.36
N VAL A 187 18.78 -0.34 -11.23
CA VAL A 187 18.13 0.99 -11.14
C VAL A 187 17.26 1.10 -9.91
N GLY A 188 16.31 0.17 -9.72
CA GLY A 188 15.30 0.26 -8.66
C GLY A 188 15.89 0.22 -7.25
N LEU A 189 16.69 -0.80 -6.94
CA LEU A 189 17.33 -0.98 -5.63
C LEU A 189 18.35 0.12 -5.32
N PRO A 190 19.25 0.54 -6.24
CA PRO A 190 20.12 1.68 -6.00
C PRO A 190 19.35 2.97 -5.70
N ALA A 191 18.31 3.29 -6.48
CA ALA A 191 17.49 4.48 -6.25
C ALA A 191 16.75 4.40 -4.91
N LEU A 192 16.18 3.24 -4.57
CA LEU A 192 15.54 3.01 -3.27
C LEU A 192 16.52 3.27 -2.11
N ARG A 193 17.73 2.71 -2.18
CA ARG A 193 18.77 2.92 -1.16
C ARG A 193 19.22 4.37 -1.06
N GLN A 194 19.37 5.05 -2.21
CA GLN A 194 19.69 6.46 -2.25
C GLN A 194 18.63 7.29 -1.52
N GLY A 195 17.35 7.02 -1.79
CA GLY A 195 16.23 7.67 -1.10
C GLY A 195 16.23 7.42 0.41
N ALA A 196 16.45 6.17 0.83
CA ALA A 196 16.54 5.80 2.24
C ALA A 196 17.70 6.53 2.93
N SER A 197 18.90 6.45 2.36
CA SER A 197 20.10 7.10 2.91
C SER A 197 19.94 8.62 3.00
N GLY A 198 19.35 9.25 1.97
CA GLY A 198 19.09 10.69 1.96
C GLY A 198 18.08 11.14 3.02
N ALA A 199 17.24 10.24 3.51
CA ALA A 199 16.28 10.46 4.59
C ALA A 199 16.77 9.96 5.96
N GLY A 200 18.02 9.48 6.07
CA GLY A 200 18.57 8.91 7.32
C GLY A 200 17.94 7.57 7.70
N ARG A 201 17.50 6.78 6.72
CA ARG A 201 16.89 5.45 6.89
C ARG A 201 17.80 4.36 6.31
N ASP A 202 17.69 3.16 6.86
CA ASP A 202 18.40 1.96 6.41
C ASP A 202 17.79 1.32 5.14
#